data_AF-A0A7N2KM29-F1
#
_entry.id   AF-A0A7N2KM29-F1
#
_cell.length_a   1.000
_cell.length_b   1.000
_cell.length_c   1.000
_cell.angle_alpha   90.00
_cell.angle_beta   90.00
_cell.angle_gamma   90.00
#
_symmetry.space_group_name_H-M   'P 1'
#
loop_
_entity.id
_entity.type
_entity.pdbx_description
1 polymer ?
#
loop_
_entity_poly.entity_id
_entity_poly.type
_entity_poly.pdbx_seq_one_letter_code
_entity_poly.pdbx_strand_id
1 'polypeptide(L)'
;MLLGQFHQNLPLAIVRPTMVTSTYKEPFSGWIEGARTIDGVITAFGKGRLKSFLGHPNSILDVIPADMVVNSIIMAMVTHANKSSQIIFHVGSSLRNPMKLPSLSDLISLYFTQNPWIDRNGKSIKVSKLIVFGNIATFQAYMAIRYKLPLKVLWLANLMLCQYYREIRINLNRKVRVVMRMVDLYKPYAFFTGSFDDSNTENLRVAIRESDVDVNLFYFDPRCIDWEDYIMNTHIPGLTKYSMKP
;
A
#
# COMPACT_ATOMS: atom_id res chain seq x y z
N MET A 1 -3.64 27.11 -0.72
CA MET A 1 -3.99 26.56 -2.05
C MET A 1 -4.63 27.69 -2.86
N LEU A 2 -4.07 28.05 -4.03
CA LEU A 2 -4.49 29.23 -4.82
C LEU A 2 -6.01 29.25 -5.10
N LEU A 3 -6.58 28.12 -5.48
CA LEU A 3 -8.01 27.98 -5.78
C LEU A 3 -8.93 28.20 -4.56
N GLY A 4 -8.44 27.95 -3.34
CA GLY A 4 -9.21 28.22 -2.11
C GLY A 4 -9.49 29.70 -1.89
N GLN A 5 -8.70 30.60 -2.48
CA GLN A 5 -8.94 32.05 -2.40
C GLN A 5 -10.08 32.51 -3.31
N PHE A 6 -10.50 31.67 -4.28
CA PHE A 6 -11.55 31.97 -5.26
C PHE A 6 -12.86 31.21 -5.01
N HIS A 7 -13.02 30.55 -3.85
CA HIS A 7 -14.18 29.71 -3.55
C HIS A 7 -15.53 30.46 -3.59
N GLN A 8 -15.53 31.79 -3.45
CA GLN A 8 -16.73 32.63 -3.57
C GLN A 8 -17.17 32.84 -5.02
N ASN A 9 -16.25 32.69 -5.98
CA ASN A 9 -16.48 32.98 -7.41
C ASN A 9 -16.48 31.71 -8.28
N LEU A 10 -16.11 30.55 -7.72
CA LEU A 10 -16.04 29.28 -8.41
C LEU A 10 -16.49 28.15 -7.46
N PRO A 11 -17.44 27.28 -7.87
CA PRO A 11 -17.70 26.02 -7.18
C PRO A 11 -16.39 25.23 -7.00
N LEU A 12 -16.06 24.87 -5.75
CA LEU A 12 -14.80 24.21 -5.42
C LEU A 12 -15.03 22.96 -4.57
N ALA A 13 -14.67 21.81 -5.14
CA ALA A 13 -14.58 20.53 -4.42
C ALA A 13 -13.12 20.05 -4.39
N ILE A 14 -12.64 19.63 -3.22
CA ILE A 14 -11.31 19.03 -3.05
C ILE A 14 -11.50 17.55 -2.73
N VAL A 15 -11.11 16.68 -3.66
CA VAL A 15 -11.06 15.23 -3.42
C VAL A 15 -9.68 14.85 -2.92
N ARG A 16 -9.62 14.22 -1.75
CA ARG A 16 -8.39 13.76 -1.08
C ARG A 16 -8.45 12.24 -0.93
N PRO A 17 -7.97 11.48 -1.91
CA PRO A 17 -7.90 10.04 -1.78
C PRO A 17 -6.80 9.64 -0.80
N THR A 18 -7.00 8.49 -0.19
CA THR A 18 -5.98 7.79 0.59
C THR A 18 -5.01 7.01 -0.31
N MET A 19 -4.27 6.02 0.22
CA MET A 19 -3.40 5.17 -0.61
C MET A 19 -4.21 4.46 -1.71
N VAL A 20 -3.95 4.84 -2.96
CA VAL A 20 -4.66 4.27 -4.11
C VAL A 20 -4.05 2.93 -4.49
N THR A 21 -4.91 1.93 -4.66
CA THR A 21 -4.57 0.56 -5.05
C THR A 21 -5.11 0.26 -6.45
N SER A 22 -4.96 -0.98 -6.92
CA SER A 22 -5.46 -1.37 -8.25
C SER A 22 -6.98 -1.16 -8.35
N THR A 23 -7.50 -1.14 -9.57
CA THR A 23 -8.95 -1.07 -9.78
C THR A 23 -9.66 -2.28 -9.15
N TYR A 24 -10.84 -2.04 -8.60
CA TYR A 24 -11.71 -3.07 -8.03
C TYR A 24 -12.52 -3.75 -9.14
N LYS A 25 -13.13 -2.97 -10.04
CA LYS A 25 -13.98 -3.43 -11.14
C LYS A 25 -13.63 -2.80 -12.48
N GLU A 26 -13.50 -1.48 -12.54
CA GLU A 26 -13.44 -0.75 -13.81
C GLU A 26 -12.06 -0.14 -14.09
N PRO A 27 -11.60 -0.02 -15.34
CA PRO A 27 -12.21 -0.57 -16.56
C PRO A 27 -12.11 -2.11 -16.65
N PHE A 28 -11.25 -2.71 -15.85
CA PHE A 28 -11.20 -4.15 -15.55
C PHE A 28 -10.50 -4.32 -14.21
N SER A 29 -10.80 -5.41 -13.50
CA SER A 29 -10.26 -5.68 -12.17
C SER A 29 -8.74 -5.86 -12.16
N GLY A 30 -8.06 -5.28 -11.17
CA GLY A 30 -6.64 -5.45 -10.92
C GLY A 30 -5.71 -4.58 -11.78
N TRP A 31 -6.25 -3.62 -12.55
CA TRP A 31 -5.42 -2.67 -13.29
C TRP A 31 -4.67 -1.74 -12.34
N ILE A 32 -3.38 -1.53 -12.58
CA ILE A 32 -2.54 -0.60 -11.82
C ILE A 32 -1.39 -0.07 -12.67
N GLU A 33 -1.11 1.23 -12.53
CA GLU A 33 0.03 1.87 -13.17
C GLU A 33 1.25 1.97 -12.23
N GLY A 34 2.08 0.94 -12.28
CA GLY A 34 3.32 0.86 -11.52
C GLY A 34 3.11 0.53 -10.04
N ALA A 35 4.18 0.08 -9.38
CA ALA A 35 4.16 -0.21 -7.96
C ALA A 35 4.28 1.09 -7.14
N ARG A 36 3.27 1.42 -6.34
CA ARG A 36 3.29 2.57 -5.41
C ARG A 36 3.00 2.15 -3.98
N THR A 37 3.60 2.88 -3.04
CA THR A 37 3.34 2.77 -1.61
C THR A 37 3.35 1.31 -1.12
N ILE A 38 2.20 0.69 -0.83
CA ILE A 38 2.14 -0.68 -0.31
C ILE A 38 2.70 -1.73 -1.28
N ASP A 39 2.59 -1.46 -2.58
CA ASP A 39 3.07 -2.35 -3.64
C ASP A 39 4.58 -2.56 -3.55
N GLY A 40 5.31 -1.56 -3.06
CA GLY A 40 6.76 -1.65 -2.84
C GLY A 40 7.09 -2.71 -1.78
N VAL A 41 6.27 -2.80 -0.73
CA VAL A 41 6.40 -3.81 0.33
C VAL A 41 5.99 -5.18 -0.20
N ILE A 42 4.84 -5.28 -0.87
CA ILE A 42 4.32 -6.52 -1.50
C ILE A 42 5.36 -7.09 -2.48
N THR A 43 5.85 -6.26 -3.39
CA THR A 43 6.86 -6.64 -4.40
C THR A 43 8.17 -7.07 -3.74
N ALA A 44 8.63 -6.35 -2.72
CA ALA A 44 9.88 -6.69 -2.04
C ALA A 44 9.77 -8.02 -1.28
N PHE A 45 8.62 -8.28 -0.66
CA PHE A 45 8.34 -9.55 -0.02
C PHE A 45 8.28 -10.69 -1.05
N GLY A 46 7.44 -10.58 -2.09
CA GLY A 46 7.29 -11.61 -3.12
C GLY A 46 8.61 -11.96 -3.81
N LYS A 47 9.50 -10.97 -4.03
CA LYS A 47 10.85 -11.18 -4.58
C LYS A 47 11.87 -11.72 -3.56
N GLY A 48 11.45 -12.07 -2.34
CA GLY A 48 12.30 -12.59 -1.27
C GLY A 48 13.31 -11.58 -0.72
N ARG A 49 13.10 -10.28 -0.96
CA ARG A 49 13.99 -9.19 -0.56
C ARG A 49 13.63 -8.61 0.81
N LEU A 50 12.39 -8.82 1.27
CA LEU A 50 11.89 -8.40 2.56
C LEU A 50 11.46 -9.63 3.38
N LYS A 51 12.04 -9.81 4.57
CA LYS A 51 11.72 -10.92 5.49
C LYS A 51 11.07 -10.46 6.79
N SER A 52 11.30 -9.20 7.13
CA SER A 52 10.79 -8.57 8.34
C SER A 52 10.40 -7.14 8.02
N PHE A 53 9.30 -6.68 8.61
CA PHE A 53 8.81 -5.32 8.46
C PHE A 53 8.49 -4.70 9.82
N LEU A 54 8.42 -3.39 9.86
CA LEU A 54 8.08 -2.65 11.07
C LEU A 54 6.66 -2.10 10.91
N GLY A 55 5.78 -2.38 11.87
CA GLY A 55 4.41 -1.89 11.86
C GLY A 55 3.67 -2.21 13.14
N HIS A 56 2.89 -1.24 13.62
CA HIS A 56 2.11 -1.36 14.85
C HIS A 56 0.94 -2.34 14.65
N PRO A 57 0.65 -3.24 15.59
CA PRO A 57 -0.39 -4.27 15.42
C PRO A 57 -1.80 -3.70 15.24
N ASN A 58 -2.05 -2.50 15.78
CA ASN A 58 -3.34 -1.81 15.66
C ASN A 58 -3.39 -0.80 14.49
N SER A 59 -2.37 -0.75 13.63
CA SER A 59 -2.38 0.18 12.50
C SER A 59 -3.40 -0.23 11.44
N ILE A 60 -4.22 0.74 11.08
CA ILE A 60 -5.14 0.67 9.94
C ILE A 60 -4.40 1.21 8.73
N LEU A 61 -4.39 0.42 7.67
CA LEU A 61 -3.91 0.82 6.37
C LEU A 61 -5.10 1.41 5.60
N ASP A 62 -5.10 2.72 5.46
CA ASP A 62 -6.14 3.39 4.69
C ASP A 62 -5.85 3.28 3.20
N VAL A 63 -6.61 2.43 2.51
CA VAL A 63 -6.45 2.14 1.08
C VAL A 63 -7.78 2.24 0.36
N ILE A 64 -7.73 2.62 -0.92
CA ILE A 64 -8.92 2.71 -1.77
C ILE A 64 -8.59 2.26 -3.21
N PRO A 65 -9.45 1.50 -3.88
CA PRO A 65 -9.27 1.17 -5.29
C PRO A 65 -9.30 2.40 -6.21
N ALA A 66 -8.53 2.38 -7.30
CA ALA A 66 -8.40 3.52 -8.22
C ALA A 66 -9.72 3.96 -8.87
N ASP A 67 -10.55 3.00 -9.28
CA ASP A 67 -11.87 3.23 -9.87
C ASP A 67 -12.84 3.89 -8.89
N MET A 68 -12.81 3.51 -7.62
CA MET A 68 -13.60 4.18 -6.58
C MET A 68 -13.20 5.66 -6.42
N VAL A 69 -11.91 5.98 -6.56
CA VAL A 69 -11.45 7.39 -6.55
C VAL A 69 -11.99 8.13 -7.77
N VAL A 70 -11.90 7.55 -8.96
CA VAL A 70 -12.42 8.17 -10.19
C VAL A 70 -13.94 8.41 -10.08
N ASN A 71 -14.69 7.41 -9.65
CA ASN A 71 -16.13 7.51 -9.43
C ASN A 71 -16.47 8.60 -8.41
N SER A 72 -15.71 8.70 -7.32
CA SER A 72 -15.90 9.78 -6.34
C SER A 72 -15.67 11.18 -6.93
N ILE A 73 -14.71 11.34 -7.85
CA ILE A 73 -14.42 12.62 -8.52
C ILE A 73 -15.58 12.99 -9.45
N ILE A 74 -16.05 12.04 -10.27
CA ILE A 74 -17.18 12.26 -11.19
C ILE A 74 -18.41 12.69 -10.39
N MET A 75 -18.72 11.97 -9.32
CA MET A 75 -19.90 12.26 -8.52
C MET A 75 -19.77 13.54 -7.70
N ALA A 76 -18.58 13.85 -7.20
CA ALA A 76 -18.31 15.14 -6.57
C ALA A 76 -18.56 16.29 -7.56
N MET A 77 -18.10 16.17 -8.81
CA MET A 77 -18.33 17.20 -9.84
C MET A 77 -19.82 17.39 -10.12
N VAL A 78 -20.57 16.32 -10.37
CA VAL A 78 -22.00 16.39 -10.69
C VAL A 78 -22.80 17.01 -9.54
N THR A 79 -22.53 16.58 -8.30
CA THR A 79 -23.30 17.04 -7.12
C THR A 79 -22.89 18.42 -6.61
N HIS A 80 -21.68 18.90 -6.93
CA HIS A 80 -21.19 20.23 -6.55
C HIS A 80 -21.16 21.25 -7.68
N ALA A 81 -21.54 20.91 -8.91
CA ALA A 81 -21.47 21.79 -10.07
C ALA A 81 -22.06 23.19 -9.85
N ASN A 82 -23.17 23.28 -9.10
CA ASN A 82 -23.89 24.55 -8.86
C ASN A 82 -23.83 25.02 -7.40
N LYS A 83 -22.88 24.52 -6.58
CA LYS A 83 -22.76 24.88 -5.16
C LYS A 83 -21.58 25.83 -4.96
N SER A 84 -21.84 27.02 -4.40
CA SER A 84 -20.82 28.03 -4.06
C SER A 84 -20.04 27.74 -2.77
N SER A 85 -20.12 26.51 -2.25
CA SER A 85 -19.44 26.10 -1.02
C SER A 85 -18.17 25.31 -1.32
N GLN A 86 -17.07 25.66 -0.65
CA GLN A 86 -15.89 24.79 -0.61
C GLN A 86 -16.18 23.54 0.22
N ILE A 87 -16.05 22.35 -0.39
CA ILE A 87 -16.17 21.06 0.32
C ILE A 87 -14.90 20.22 0.14
N ILE A 88 -14.59 19.38 1.13
CA ILE A 88 -13.50 18.41 1.07
C ILE A 88 -14.10 17.02 1.18
N PHE A 89 -13.85 16.18 0.18
CA PHE A 89 -14.19 14.77 0.18
C PHE A 89 -12.94 13.95 0.50
N HIS A 90 -12.93 13.32 1.67
CA HIS A 90 -11.91 12.34 2.00
C HIS A 90 -12.34 10.97 1.49
N VAL A 91 -11.56 10.39 0.59
CA VAL A 91 -11.93 9.15 -0.11
C VAL A 91 -10.99 8.05 0.34
N GLY A 92 -11.45 7.28 1.32
CA GLY A 92 -10.69 6.21 1.95
C GLY A 92 -11.60 5.15 2.55
N SER A 93 -11.00 4.12 3.12
CA SER A 93 -11.72 2.99 3.72
C SER A 93 -11.54 2.91 5.24
N SER A 94 -10.58 3.61 5.81
CA SER A 94 -10.16 3.45 7.21
C SER A 94 -11.27 3.56 8.26
N LEU A 95 -12.26 4.44 8.06
CA LEU A 95 -13.37 4.58 9.00
C LEU A 95 -14.49 3.55 8.76
N ARG A 96 -14.78 3.21 7.50
CA ARG A 96 -15.98 2.44 7.12
C ARG A 96 -15.72 0.96 6.85
N ASN A 97 -14.54 0.62 6.37
CA ASN A 97 -14.10 -0.75 6.09
C ASN A 97 -12.57 -0.88 6.28
N PRO A 98 -12.08 -0.86 7.53
CA PRO A 98 -10.64 -0.76 7.81
C PRO A 98 -9.87 -2.03 7.41
N MET A 99 -8.81 -1.85 6.61
CA MET A 99 -7.82 -2.89 6.36
C MET A 99 -6.71 -2.85 7.41
N LYS A 100 -6.55 -3.89 8.22
CA LYS A 100 -5.50 -3.92 9.27
C LYS A 100 -4.15 -4.36 8.69
N LEU A 101 -3.07 -3.72 9.14
CA LEU A 101 -1.72 -4.03 8.68
C LEU A 101 -1.31 -5.50 8.93
N PRO A 102 -1.59 -6.12 10.11
CA PRO A 102 -1.35 -7.55 10.31
C PRO A 102 -2.12 -8.44 9.32
N SER A 103 -3.40 -8.15 9.08
CA SER A 103 -4.23 -8.89 8.12
C SER A 103 -3.64 -8.83 6.72
N LEU A 104 -3.22 -7.64 6.27
CA LEU A 104 -2.51 -7.52 4.99
C LEU A 104 -1.22 -8.36 4.97
N SER A 105 -0.43 -8.35 6.05
CA SER A 105 0.83 -9.10 6.11
C SER A 105 0.62 -10.62 6.04
N ASP A 106 -0.46 -11.12 6.62
CA ASP A 106 -0.85 -12.53 6.56
C ASP A 106 -1.33 -12.90 5.16
N LEU A 107 -2.17 -12.07 4.51
CA LEU A 107 -2.63 -12.29 3.13
C LEU A 107 -1.49 -12.27 2.12
N ILE A 108 -0.56 -11.31 2.23
CA ILE A 108 0.63 -11.26 1.36
C ILE A 108 1.48 -12.53 1.54
N SER A 109 1.67 -12.97 2.81
CA SER A 109 2.42 -14.19 3.11
C SER A 109 1.74 -15.42 2.54
N LEU A 110 0.41 -15.52 2.67
CA LEU A 110 -0.40 -16.61 2.14
C LEU A 110 -0.31 -16.67 0.62
N TYR A 111 -0.55 -15.55 -0.06
CA TYR A 111 -0.51 -15.47 -1.52
C TYR A 111 0.81 -15.96 -2.09
N PHE A 112 1.95 -15.43 -1.65
CA PHE A 112 3.26 -15.80 -2.23
C PHE A 112 3.78 -17.16 -1.75
N THR A 113 3.21 -17.73 -0.68
CA THR A 113 3.47 -19.13 -0.31
C THR A 113 2.77 -20.07 -1.27
N GLN A 114 1.54 -19.76 -1.69
CA GLN A 114 0.76 -20.54 -2.67
C GLN A 114 1.21 -20.28 -4.11
N ASN A 115 1.58 -19.05 -4.42
CA ASN A 115 1.97 -18.57 -5.75
C ASN A 115 3.38 -17.94 -5.71
N PRO A 116 4.46 -18.74 -5.56
CA PRO A 116 5.82 -18.20 -5.50
C PRO A 116 6.18 -17.37 -6.73
N TRP A 117 6.82 -16.22 -6.52
CA TRP A 117 7.30 -15.38 -7.60
C TRP A 117 8.36 -16.12 -8.42
N ILE A 118 8.27 -16.04 -9.76
CA ILE A 118 9.26 -16.59 -10.68
C ILE A 118 10.16 -15.47 -11.17
N ASP A 119 11.47 -15.58 -10.94
CA ASP A 119 12.44 -14.59 -11.43
C ASP A 119 12.74 -14.74 -12.94
N ARG A 120 13.53 -13.82 -13.49
CA ARG A 120 13.95 -13.84 -14.93
C ARG A 120 14.57 -15.15 -15.38
N ASN A 121 15.15 -15.91 -14.46
CA ASN A 121 15.86 -17.14 -14.76
C ASN A 121 14.95 -18.37 -14.59
N GLY A 122 13.64 -18.18 -14.40
CA GLY A 122 12.69 -19.25 -14.15
C GLY A 122 12.76 -19.82 -12.73
N LYS A 123 13.52 -19.20 -11.81
CA LYS A 123 13.66 -19.71 -10.45
C LYS A 123 12.49 -19.26 -9.59
N SER A 124 11.82 -20.24 -8.99
CA SER A 124 10.81 -20.03 -7.97
C SER A 124 11.42 -19.47 -6.68
N ILE A 125 10.97 -18.29 -6.26
CA ILE A 125 11.39 -17.62 -5.03
C ILE A 125 10.48 -18.06 -3.88
N LYS A 126 11.01 -18.95 -3.03
CA LYS A 126 10.31 -19.38 -1.82
C LYS A 126 10.41 -18.29 -0.75
N VAL A 127 9.26 -17.81 -0.29
CA VAL A 127 9.12 -16.91 0.84
C VAL A 127 8.53 -17.65 2.04
N SER A 128 8.76 -17.12 3.23
CA SER A 128 8.15 -17.59 4.48
C SER A 128 7.28 -16.48 5.05
N LYS A 129 6.54 -16.76 6.14
CA LYS A 129 5.75 -15.74 6.84
C LYS A 129 6.56 -14.45 7.10
N LEU A 130 5.99 -13.31 6.72
CA LEU A 130 6.56 -11.99 7.00
C LEU A 130 6.54 -11.74 8.51
N ILE A 131 7.70 -11.42 9.10
CA ILE A 131 7.79 -11.09 10.52
C ILE A 131 7.52 -9.60 10.70
N VAL A 132 6.40 -9.25 11.35
CA VAL A 132 6.06 -7.85 11.65
C VAL A 132 6.45 -7.51 13.09
N PHE A 133 7.24 -6.45 13.24
CA PHE A 133 7.68 -5.95 14.54
C PHE A 133 6.86 -4.72 14.93
N GLY A 134 6.13 -4.81 16.04
CA GLY A 134 5.35 -3.69 16.60
C GLY A 134 6.18 -2.65 17.35
N ASN A 135 7.47 -2.91 17.61
CA ASN A 135 8.35 -2.03 18.36
C ASN A 135 9.66 -1.80 17.59
N ILE A 136 10.08 -0.53 17.50
CA ILE A 136 11.28 -0.15 16.75
C ILE A 136 12.58 -0.67 17.38
N ALA A 137 12.65 -0.74 18.71
CA ALA A 137 13.83 -1.25 19.41
C ALA A 137 14.00 -2.75 19.17
N THR A 138 12.91 -3.53 19.23
CA THR A 138 12.97 -4.98 18.95
C THR A 138 13.34 -5.25 17.50
N PHE A 139 12.79 -4.49 16.55
CA PHE A 139 13.20 -4.54 15.15
C PHE A 139 14.68 -4.19 14.96
N GLN A 140 15.17 -3.11 15.59
CA GLN A 140 16.57 -2.69 15.48
C GLN A 140 17.52 -3.74 16.08
N ALA A 141 17.17 -4.33 17.22
CA ALA A 141 17.92 -5.42 17.83
C ALA A 141 17.97 -6.65 16.90
N TYR A 142 16.83 -7.07 16.36
CA TYR A 142 16.75 -8.14 15.37
C TYR A 142 17.64 -7.85 14.15
N MET A 143 17.54 -6.63 13.58
CA MET A 143 18.35 -6.24 12.43
C MET A 143 19.85 -6.20 12.74
N ALA A 144 20.21 -5.77 13.96
CA ALA A 144 21.59 -5.73 14.41
C ALA A 144 22.17 -7.15 14.51
N ILE A 145 21.46 -8.05 15.20
CA ILE A 145 21.90 -9.42 15.44
C ILE A 145 21.92 -10.22 14.14
N ARG A 146 20.82 -10.20 13.38
CA ARG A 146 20.64 -11.10 12.22
C ARG A 146 21.43 -10.68 10.99
N TYR A 147 21.72 -9.38 10.83
CA TYR A 147 22.32 -8.84 9.62
C TYR A 147 23.56 -7.97 9.85
N LYS A 148 23.52 -6.98 10.75
CA LYS A 148 24.67 -6.06 10.92
C LYS A 148 25.89 -6.74 11.53
N LEU A 149 25.71 -7.60 12.54
CA LEU A 149 26.80 -8.35 13.17
C LEU A 149 27.48 -9.31 12.17
N PRO A 150 26.76 -10.21 11.45
CA PRO A 150 27.37 -11.04 10.41
C PRO A 150 28.08 -10.23 9.32
N LEU A 151 27.55 -9.05 8.96
CA LEU A 151 28.19 -8.18 7.97
C LEU A 151 29.52 -7.61 8.48
N LYS A 152 29.63 -7.27 9.77
CA LYS A 152 30.88 -6.84 10.41
C LYS A 152 31.91 -7.98 10.46
N VAL A 153 31.47 -9.19 10.82
CA VAL A 153 32.34 -10.39 10.81
C VAL A 153 32.85 -10.66 9.40
N LEU A 154 31.97 -10.63 8.40
CA LEU A 154 32.34 -10.81 7.00
C LEU A 154 33.30 -9.71 6.52
N TRP A 155 33.15 -8.48 7.00
CA TRP A 155 34.08 -7.39 6.69
C TRP A 155 35.48 -7.66 7.24
N LEU A 156 35.61 -8.12 8.48
CA LEU A 156 36.89 -8.51 9.08
C LEU A 156 37.51 -9.69 8.33
N ALA A 157 36.74 -10.75 8.05
CA ALA A 157 37.21 -11.89 7.27
C ALA A 157 37.67 -11.48 5.87
N ASN A 158 36.97 -10.55 5.23
CA ASN A 158 37.34 -10.01 3.92
C ASN A 158 38.64 -9.21 3.95
N LEU A 159 38.97 -8.56 5.08
CA LEU A 159 40.26 -7.89 5.28
C LEU A 159 41.39 -8.91 5.39
N MET A 160 41.17 -9.97 6.18
CA MET A 160 42.15 -11.04 6.41
C MET A 160 42.41 -11.91 5.17
N LEU A 161 41.40 -12.07 4.31
CA LEU A 161 41.45 -12.92 3.12
C LEU A 161 41.58 -12.11 1.82
N CYS A 162 42.34 -11.01 1.84
CA CYS A 162 42.71 -10.22 0.65
C CYS A 162 41.52 -9.88 -0.27
N GLN A 163 40.39 -9.46 0.30
CA GLN A 163 39.17 -9.07 -0.41
C GLN A 163 38.37 -10.21 -1.10
N TYR A 164 38.63 -11.47 -0.78
CA TYR A 164 37.95 -12.62 -1.37
C TYR A 164 36.40 -12.55 -1.28
N TYR A 165 35.85 -12.04 -0.18
CA TYR A 165 34.40 -11.94 0.06
C TYR A 165 33.78 -10.58 -0.31
N ARG A 166 34.48 -9.76 -1.09
CA ARG A 166 34.09 -8.37 -1.36
C ARG A 166 32.70 -8.27 -1.97
N GLU A 167 32.39 -9.09 -2.97
CA GLU A 167 31.09 -9.06 -3.66
C GLU A 167 29.94 -9.50 -2.76
N ILE A 168 30.12 -10.59 -2.00
CA ILE A 168 29.13 -11.11 -1.06
C ILE A 168 28.77 -10.03 -0.03
N ARG A 169 29.79 -9.36 0.53
CA ARG A 169 29.62 -8.27 1.48
C ARG A 169 28.85 -7.08 0.87
N ILE A 170 29.22 -6.66 -0.34
CA ILE A 170 28.53 -5.55 -1.03
C ILE A 170 27.06 -5.89 -1.25
N ASN A 171 26.75 -7.11 -1.71
CA ASN A 171 25.39 -7.55 -1.96
C ASN A 171 24.55 -7.62 -0.68
N LEU A 172 25.10 -8.19 0.40
CA LEU A 172 24.43 -8.24 1.71
C LEU A 172 24.18 -6.84 2.26
N ASN A 173 25.18 -5.96 2.20
CA ASN A 173 25.02 -4.57 2.65
C ASN A 173 23.95 -3.83 1.83
N ARG A 174 23.88 -4.09 0.51
CA ARG A 174 22.81 -3.55 -0.34
C ARG A 174 21.43 -4.01 0.13
N LYS A 175 21.25 -5.31 0.41
CA LYS A 175 19.98 -5.85 0.91
C LYS A 175 19.55 -5.20 2.23
N VAL A 176 20.47 -5.09 3.19
CA VAL A 176 20.19 -4.43 4.49
C VAL A 176 19.78 -2.98 4.29
N ARG A 177 20.50 -2.21 3.45
CA ARG A 177 20.15 -0.81 3.18
C ARG A 177 18.77 -0.65 2.56
N VAL A 178 18.35 -1.54 1.67
CA VAL A 178 17.00 -1.51 1.07
C VAL A 178 15.94 -1.69 2.14
N VAL A 179 16.10 -2.68 3.04
CA VAL A 179 15.15 -2.91 4.15
C VAL A 179 15.08 -1.71 5.08
N MET A 180 16.23 -1.14 5.47
CA MET A 180 16.24 0.04 6.34
C MET A 180 15.55 1.25 5.69
N ARG A 181 15.81 1.50 4.40
CA ARG A 181 15.13 2.58 3.64
C ARG A 181 13.62 2.39 3.58
N MET A 182 13.15 1.14 3.43
CA MET A 182 11.71 0.84 3.47
C MET A 182 11.12 1.15 4.83
N VAL A 183 11.80 0.78 5.91
CA VAL A 183 11.33 1.11 7.26
C VAL A 183 11.27 2.62 7.48
N ASP A 184 12.31 3.36 7.11
CA ASP A 184 12.31 4.82 7.26
C ASP A 184 11.20 5.49 6.45
N LEU A 185 10.94 5.00 5.22
CA LEU A 185 9.89 5.51 4.34
C LEU A 185 8.49 5.20 4.86
N TYR A 186 8.25 3.98 5.35
CA TYR A 186 6.91 3.52 5.71
C TYR A 186 6.56 3.70 7.20
N LYS A 187 7.53 4.01 8.06
CA LYS A 187 7.31 4.19 9.51
C LYS A 187 6.14 5.14 9.83
N PRO A 188 5.97 6.32 9.18
CA PRO A 188 4.85 7.21 9.49
C PRO A 188 3.48 6.55 9.26
N TYR A 189 3.37 5.71 8.23
CA TYR A 189 2.13 5.02 7.86
C TYR A 189 1.93 3.76 8.70
N ALA A 190 3.00 2.99 8.92
CA ALA A 190 2.95 1.72 9.62
C ALA A 190 2.77 1.85 11.14
N PHE A 191 2.91 3.05 11.71
CA PHE A 191 2.59 3.37 13.12
C PHE A 191 1.41 4.34 13.27
N PHE A 192 0.81 4.77 12.17
CA PHE A 192 -0.43 5.52 12.25
C PHE A 192 -1.55 4.59 12.67
N THR A 193 -2.26 4.94 13.74
CA THR A 193 -3.34 4.14 14.33
C THR A 193 -4.70 4.83 14.22
N GLY A 194 -4.75 6.00 13.59
CA GLY A 194 -5.98 6.73 13.34
C GLY A 194 -6.75 6.22 12.13
N SER A 195 -8.00 6.65 12.03
CA SER A 195 -8.83 6.60 10.84
C SER A 195 -9.15 8.02 10.40
N PHE A 196 -9.46 8.20 9.12
CA PHE A 196 -9.84 9.51 8.60
C PHE A 196 -11.37 9.62 8.51
N ASP A 197 -11.90 10.73 8.98
CA ASP A 197 -13.33 11.02 8.83
C ASP A 197 -13.69 11.20 7.36
N ASP A 198 -14.74 10.50 6.94
CA ASP A 198 -15.27 10.51 5.58
C ASP A 198 -16.70 11.06 5.51
N SER A 199 -17.16 11.79 6.55
CA SER A 199 -18.56 12.20 6.68
C SER A 199 -19.10 12.95 5.46
N ASN A 200 -18.32 13.87 4.87
CA ASN A 200 -18.71 14.55 3.62
C ASN A 200 -18.86 13.58 2.43
N THR A 201 -17.99 12.57 2.37
CA THR A 201 -18.00 11.55 1.32
C THR A 201 -19.15 10.56 1.53
N GLU A 202 -19.51 10.23 2.77
CA GLU A 202 -20.74 9.47 3.07
C GLU A 202 -21.98 10.27 2.67
N ASN A 203 -22.05 11.56 3.03
CA ASN A 203 -23.17 12.42 2.61
C ASN A 203 -23.30 12.49 1.08
N LEU A 204 -22.17 12.54 0.37
CA LEU A 204 -22.15 12.43 -1.09
C LEU A 204 -22.73 11.10 -1.55
N ARG A 205 -22.30 9.97 -0.98
CA ARG A 205 -22.80 8.63 -1.32
C ARG A 205 -24.30 8.47 -1.04
N VAL A 206 -24.81 9.04 0.04
CA VAL A 206 -26.25 9.05 0.38
C VAL A 206 -27.02 9.87 -0.65
N ALA A 207 -26.59 11.10 -0.94
CA ALA A 207 -27.25 11.95 -1.92
C ALA A 207 -27.34 11.32 -3.33
N ILE A 208 -26.33 10.53 -3.71
CA ILE A 208 -26.32 9.79 -4.98
C ILE A 208 -27.34 8.64 -4.97
N ARG A 209 -27.43 7.89 -3.86
CA ARG A 209 -28.40 6.80 -3.72
C ARG A 209 -29.85 7.27 -3.81
N GLU A 210 -30.10 8.50 -3.39
CA GLU A 210 -31.42 9.15 -3.43
C GLU A 210 -31.71 9.83 -4.78
N SER A 211 -30.73 9.89 -5.69
CA SER A 211 -30.87 10.48 -7.03
C SER A 211 -31.20 9.45 -8.10
N ASP A 212 -31.74 9.91 -9.25
CA ASP A 212 -32.01 9.06 -10.43
C ASP A 212 -30.74 8.61 -11.18
N VAL A 213 -29.54 8.97 -10.70
CA VAL A 213 -28.28 8.50 -11.28
C VAL A 213 -28.17 7.00 -11.02
N ASP A 214 -27.80 6.22 -12.04
CA ASP A 214 -27.54 4.79 -11.87
C ASP A 214 -26.40 4.58 -10.85
N VAL A 215 -26.80 4.27 -9.63
CA VAL A 215 -25.93 4.07 -8.47
C VAL A 215 -24.92 2.95 -8.74
N ASN A 216 -25.24 2.01 -9.63
CA ASN A 216 -24.35 0.91 -9.97
C ASN A 216 -23.22 1.33 -10.92
N LEU A 217 -23.42 2.41 -11.70
CA LEU A 217 -22.44 2.87 -12.68
C LEU A 217 -21.28 3.63 -12.04
N PHE A 218 -21.54 4.39 -10.96
CA PHE A 218 -20.51 5.19 -10.28
C PHE A 218 -20.37 4.81 -8.80
N TYR A 219 -20.49 3.53 -8.48
CA TYR A 219 -20.40 3.06 -7.09
C TYR A 219 -18.96 3.19 -6.54
N PHE A 220 -18.80 3.77 -5.34
CA PHE A 220 -17.50 3.91 -4.67
C PHE A 220 -17.57 3.70 -3.14
N ASP A 221 -18.52 2.91 -2.64
CA ASP A 221 -18.60 2.60 -1.22
C ASP A 221 -17.55 1.53 -0.83
N PRO A 222 -16.57 1.84 0.04
CA PRO A 222 -15.55 0.87 0.42
C PRO A 222 -16.11 -0.32 1.22
N ARG A 223 -17.33 -0.25 1.78
CA ARG A 223 -17.95 -1.35 2.53
C ARG A 223 -18.22 -2.59 1.69
N CYS A 224 -18.27 -2.49 0.36
CA CYS A 224 -18.44 -3.65 -0.51
C CYS A 224 -17.14 -4.43 -0.76
N ILE A 225 -15.99 -3.90 -0.33
CA ILE A 225 -14.70 -4.54 -0.57
C ILE A 225 -14.54 -5.70 0.41
N ASP A 226 -14.53 -6.92 -0.10
CA ASP A 226 -13.94 -8.06 0.58
C ASP A 226 -12.41 -7.95 0.46
N TRP A 227 -11.74 -7.59 1.55
CA TRP A 227 -10.29 -7.37 1.54
C TRP A 227 -9.49 -8.62 1.25
N GLU A 228 -9.97 -9.81 1.64
CA GLU A 228 -9.27 -11.06 1.37
C GLU A 228 -9.33 -11.37 -0.11
N ASP A 229 -10.54 -11.39 -0.69
CA ASP A 229 -10.73 -11.62 -2.12
C ASP A 229 -10.01 -10.55 -2.96
N TYR A 230 -10.17 -9.27 -2.61
CA TYR A 230 -9.54 -8.18 -3.33
C TYR A 230 -8.00 -8.29 -3.30
N ILE A 231 -7.37 -8.58 -2.16
CA ILE A 231 -5.91 -8.70 -2.11
C ILE A 231 -5.42 -9.96 -2.83
N MET A 232 -6.06 -11.10 -2.59
CA MET A 232 -5.63 -12.41 -3.08
C MET A 232 -5.88 -12.61 -4.58
N ASN A 233 -7.05 -12.19 -5.06
CA ASN A 233 -7.53 -12.51 -6.40
C ASN A 233 -7.50 -11.33 -7.37
N THR A 234 -7.42 -10.10 -6.85
CA THR A 234 -7.44 -8.89 -7.68
C THR A 234 -6.10 -8.13 -7.64
N HIS A 235 -5.72 -7.62 -6.47
CA HIS A 235 -4.65 -6.63 -6.33
C HIS A 235 -3.25 -7.23 -6.51
N ILE A 236 -2.90 -8.31 -5.80
CA ILE A 236 -1.57 -8.92 -5.96
C ILE A 236 -1.40 -9.55 -7.36
N PRO A 237 -2.40 -10.27 -7.94
CA PRO A 237 -2.32 -10.71 -9.33
C PRO A 237 -2.17 -9.56 -10.33
N GLY A 238 -2.94 -8.48 -10.14
CA GLY A 238 -2.82 -7.25 -10.93
C GLY A 238 -1.43 -6.63 -10.85
N LEU A 239 -0.90 -6.49 -9.63
CA LEU A 239 0.45 -5.97 -9.39
C LEU A 239 1.52 -6.84 -10.06
N THR A 240 1.38 -8.16 -9.96
CA THR A 240 2.25 -9.16 -10.60
C THR A 240 2.24 -8.99 -12.11
N LYS A 241 1.05 -8.82 -12.71
CA LYS A 241 0.84 -8.70 -14.16
C LYS A 241 1.35 -7.37 -14.73
N TYR A 242 1.03 -6.25 -14.08
CA TYR A 242 1.23 -4.92 -14.67
C TYR A 242 2.50 -4.21 -14.19
N SER A 243 3.00 -4.52 -13.00
CA SER A 243 4.08 -3.72 -12.37
C SER A 243 5.33 -4.52 -12.02
N MET A 244 5.16 -5.76 -11.55
CA MET A 244 6.30 -6.60 -11.23
C MET A 244 6.89 -7.15 -12.54
N LYS A 245 7.95 -6.53 -13.04
CA LYS A 245 8.76 -7.16 -14.08
C LYS A 245 9.55 -8.33 -13.47
N PRO A 246 9.68 -9.48 -14.17
CA PRO A 246 10.69 -10.50 -13.88
C PRO A 246 12.03 -9.85 -13.55
#